data_AF-A0AAF0CNX0-F1
#
_entry.id   AF-A0AAF0CNX0-F1
#
_cell.length_a   1.000
_cell.length_b   1.000
_cell.length_c   1.000
_cell.angle_alpha   90.00
_cell.angle_beta   90.00
_cell.angle_gamma   90.00
#
_symmetry.space_group_name_H-M   'P 1'
#
loop_
_entity.id
_entity.type
_entity.pdbx_description
1 polymer ?
#
loop_
_entity_poly.entity_id
_entity_poly.type
_entity_poly.pdbx_seq_one_letter_code
_entity_poly.pdbx_strand_id
1 'polypeptide(L)'
;MNARPPHPHAARNRLLLALILLVSTVMASADMVPIGLRYVRITLSNGRVLKNANINGFNRDANLVYVLEDHRLRPYPVSLFPEAITDAIASRAAEYPRNPERKRPPAPAPKAPVAAPDKYDTSASAVASRQAALEAAIAEKADAAARRHLRYSIKIGSGYATVTDVDLELSAPKPVPGWSGRYRVTGSGYYSYYESVGSAFRRRTRGIEITLDASNPEQIEILDVETNWGSSWN
;
A
#
# COMPACT_ATOMS: atom_id res chain seq x y z
N MET A 1 -16.22 66.14 15.67
CA MET A 1 -16.50 64.91 16.45
C MET A 1 -16.90 63.83 15.44
N ASN A 2 -15.98 62.93 15.08
CA ASN A 2 -16.21 61.89 14.06
C ASN A 2 -16.27 60.52 14.73
N ALA A 3 -17.42 59.86 14.64
CA ALA A 3 -17.65 58.52 15.16
C ALA A 3 -17.12 57.45 14.19
N ARG A 4 -16.36 56.47 14.71
CA ARG A 4 -15.94 55.27 13.98
C ARG A 4 -17.07 54.22 13.96
N PRO A 5 -17.31 53.52 12.84
CA PRO A 5 -18.20 52.36 12.81
C PRO A 5 -17.51 51.08 13.33
N PRO A 6 -18.26 50.12 13.91
CA PRO A 6 -17.74 48.84 14.38
C PRO A 6 -17.57 47.80 13.25
N HIS A 7 -16.49 47.02 13.32
CA HIS A 7 -16.19 45.90 12.40
C HIS A 7 -17.05 44.65 12.68
N PRO A 8 -17.58 43.96 11.65
CA PRO A 8 -18.28 42.69 11.81
C PRO A 8 -17.41 41.51 11.37
N HIS A 9 -16.67 40.89 12.30
CA HIS A 9 -15.98 39.62 12.04
C HIS A 9 -16.10 38.65 13.23
N ALA A 10 -17.33 38.24 13.55
CA ALA A 10 -17.56 37.26 14.63
C ALA A 10 -18.51 36.11 14.25
N ALA A 11 -18.73 35.84 12.96
CA ALA A 11 -19.71 34.84 12.52
C ALA A 11 -19.18 33.75 11.55
N ARG A 12 -17.85 33.61 11.38
CA ARG A 12 -17.27 32.61 10.45
C ARG A 12 -16.54 31.44 11.10
N ASN A 13 -16.29 31.46 12.41
CA ASN A 13 -15.46 30.45 13.08
C ASN A 13 -16.21 29.29 13.77
N ARG A 14 -17.55 29.23 13.69
CA ARG A 14 -18.32 28.16 14.34
C ARG A 14 -18.77 27.04 13.40
N LEU A 15 -18.67 27.23 12.08
CA LEU A 15 -19.02 26.18 11.10
C LEU A 15 -17.85 25.21 10.80
N LEU A 16 -16.61 25.61 11.09
CA LEU A 16 -15.40 24.82 10.80
C LEU A 16 -15.04 23.80 11.89
N LEU A 17 -15.63 23.93 13.09
CA LEU A 17 -15.40 22.99 14.19
C LEU A 17 -16.33 21.77 14.17
N ALA A 18 -17.44 21.81 13.43
CA ALA A 18 -18.35 20.67 13.28
C ALA A 18 -17.92 19.69 12.16
N LEU A 19 -17.04 20.11 11.24
CA LEU A 19 -16.56 19.25 10.13
C LEU A 19 -15.33 18.41 10.51
N ILE A 20 -14.65 18.72 11.62
CA ILE A 20 -13.42 18.03 12.06
C ILE A 20 -13.74 16.82 12.96
N LEU A 21 -14.99 16.65 13.41
CA LEU A 21 -15.40 15.55 14.29
C LEU A 21 -16.10 14.38 13.58
N LEU A 22 -16.18 14.39 12.24
CA LEU A 22 -16.87 13.38 11.43
C LEU A 22 -15.94 12.62 10.45
N VAL A 23 -14.65 12.48 10.77
CA VAL A 23 -13.71 11.61 10.02
C VAL A 23 -12.95 10.70 11.00
N SER A 24 -13.65 10.22 12.03
CA SER A 24 -13.11 9.26 13.02
C SER A 24 -14.00 8.03 13.11
N THR A 25 -14.26 7.39 11.97
CA THR A 25 -14.91 6.07 11.83
C THR A 25 -14.84 5.76 10.34
N VAL A 26 -14.06 4.81 9.81
CA VAL A 26 -14.08 3.37 10.07
C VAL A 26 -12.72 2.80 9.62
N MET A 27 -11.81 2.51 10.56
CA MET A 27 -10.81 1.46 10.39
C MET A 27 -11.27 0.29 11.28
N ALA A 28 -12.41 -0.29 10.92
CA ALA A 28 -12.90 -1.49 11.58
C ALA A 28 -12.07 -2.69 11.09
N SER A 29 -11.00 -2.95 11.83
CA SER A 29 -10.62 -4.27 12.35
C SER A 29 -10.82 -5.46 11.39
N ALA A 30 -9.81 -5.75 10.57
CA ALA A 30 -9.55 -7.14 10.21
C ALA A 30 -9.32 -7.93 11.51
N ASP A 31 -9.90 -9.13 11.63
CA ASP A 31 -9.73 -10.03 12.80
C ASP A 31 -8.32 -10.63 12.78
N MET A 32 -7.34 -9.76 13.02
CA MET A 32 -5.92 -10.07 13.06
C MET A 32 -5.60 -10.60 14.45
N VAL A 33 -5.34 -11.89 14.53
CA VAL A 33 -4.94 -12.56 15.77
C VAL A 33 -3.43 -12.41 15.93
N PRO A 34 -2.93 -11.86 17.05
CA PRO A 34 -1.49 -11.81 17.30
C PRO A 34 -0.98 -13.23 17.63
N ILE A 35 0.07 -13.67 16.95
CA ILE A 35 0.60 -15.04 17.07
C ILE A 35 1.99 -15.06 17.74
N GLY A 36 2.88 -14.13 17.36
CA GLY A 36 4.18 -13.93 18.01
C GLY A 36 5.14 -15.12 17.99
N LEU A 37 5.09 -15.97 16.96
CA LEU A 37 5.96 -17.16 16.85
C LEU A 37 7.25 -16.83 16.09
N ARG A 38 8.41 -17.23 16.63
CA ARG A 38 9.72 -16.97 16.02
C ARG A 38 10.39 -18.25 15.59
N TYR A 39 10.90 -18.24 14.36
CA TYR A 39 11.60 -19.38 13.76
C TYR A 39 12.91 -18.91 13.14
N VAL A 40 13.99 -19.65 13.41
CA VAL A 40 15.30 -19.39 12.77
C VAL A 40 15.22 -19.64 11.27
N ARG A 41 14.45 -20.67 10.87
CA ARG A 41 14.28 -21.09 9.48
C ARG A 41 12.90 -21.72 9.30
N ILE A 42 12.19 -21.29 8.26
CA ILE A 42 10.95 -21.94 7.80
C ILE A 42 11.15 -22.29 6.33
N THR A 43 10.93 -23.55 5.96
CA THR A 43 10.85 -23.95 4.55
C THR A 43 9.38 -24.00 4.17
N LEU A 44 8.97 -23.16 3.23
CA LEU A 44 7.62 -23.12 2.70
C LEU A 44 7.44 -24.24 1.66
N SER A 45 6.19 -24.67 1.45
CA SER A 45 5.84 -25.72 0.49
C SER A 45 6.19 -25.38 -0.97
N ASN A 46 6.32 -24.09 -1.30
CA ASN A 46 6.81 -23.63 -2.60
C ASN A 46 8.35 -23.65 -2.74
N GLY A 47 9.07 -24.23 -1.78
CA GLY A 47 10.53 -24.34 -1.78
C GLY A 47 11.26 -23.09 -1.28
N ARG A 48 10.55 -21.99 -0.99
CA ARG A 48 11.17 -20.77 -0.44
C ARG A 48 11.53 -20.97 1.02
N VAL A 49 12.73 -20.53 1.39
CA VAL A 49 13.21 -20.58 2.78
C VAL A 49 13.16 -19.18 3.39
N LEU A 50 12.36 -19.01 4.43
CA LEU A 50 12.33 -17.80 5.25
C LEU A 50 13.39 -17.95 6.36
N LYS A 51 14.28 -16.97 6.48
CA LYS A 51 15.31 -16.91 7.53
C LYS A 51 14.90 -15.88 8.57
N ASN A 52 15.12 -16.18 9.86
CA ASN A 52 14.76 -15.31 10.99
C ASN A 52 13.29 -14.83 10.93
N ALA A 53 12.39 -15.74 10.56
CA ALA A 53 10.98 -15.45 10.35
C ALA A 53 10.25 -15.25 11.68
N ASN A 54 9.57 -14.11 11.83
CA ASN A 54 8.71 -13.85 12.98
C ASN A 54 7.25 -13.73 12.53
N ILE A 55 6.43 -14.71 12.89
CA ILE A 55 5.00 -14.76 12.60
C ILE A 55 4.27 -13.84 13.58
N ASN A 56 3.93 -12.64 13.11
CA ASN A 56 3.36 -11.61 13.96
C ASN A 56 1.85 -11.77 14.13
N GLY A 57 1.15 -12.17 13.07
CA GLY A 57 -0.30 -12.28 13.14
C GLY A 57 -0.91 -13.19 12.09
N PHE A 58 -2.13 -13.64 12.38
CA PHE A 58 -2.93 -14.49 11.51
C PHE A 58 -4.30 -13.85 11.30
N ASN A 59 -4.67 -13.67 10.03
CA ASN A 59 -6.00 -13.22 9.66
C ASN A 59 -6.86 -14.44 9.29
N ARG A 60 -7.86 -14.73 10.12
CA ARG A 60 -8.75 -15.90 9.97
C ARG A 60 -9.65 -15.80 8.75
N ASP A 61 -10.07 -14.60 8.36
CA ASP A 61 -11.00 -14.37 7.26
C ASP A 61 -10.30 -14.45 5.90
N ALA A 62 -9.08 -13.92 5.81
CA ALA A 62 -8.27 -13.95 4.59
C ALA A 62 -7.39 -15.20 4.49
N ASN A 63 -7.30 -16.01 5.55
CA ASN A 63 -6.39 -17.16 5.65
C ASN A 63 -4.92 -16.81 5.38
N LEU A 64 -4.49 -15.63 5.88
CA LEU A 64 -3.14 -15.08 5.69
C LEU A 64 -2.36 -15.03 7.00
N VAL A 65 -1.11 -15.48 6.94
CA VAL A 65 -0.10 -15.39 7.99
C VAL A 65 0.83 -14.23 7.67
N TYR A 66 0.92 -13.27 8.58
CA TYR A 66 1.81 -12.12 8.45
C TYR A 66 3.15 -12.44 9.11
N VAL A 67 4.19 -12.55 8.28
CA VAL A 67 5.54 -12.88 8.72
C VAL A 67 6.45 -11.67 8.51
N LEU A 68 7.15 -11.29 9.58
CA LEU A 68 8.22 -10.31 9.54
C LEU A 68 9.49 -11.01 9.06
N GLU A 69 9.94 -10.64 7.86
CA GLU A 69 11.15 -11.11 7.19
C GLU A 69 11.95 -9.85 6.83
N ASP A 70 13.23 -9.79 7.21
CA ASP A 70 14.11 -8.63 6.96
C ASP A 70 13.48 -7.28 7.35
N HIS A 71 12.83 -7.24 8.52
CA HIS A 71 12.09 -6.08 9.04
C HIS A 71 10.87 -5.64 8.22
N ARG A 72 10.41 -6.45 7.27
CA ARG A 72 9.19 -6.20 6.47
C ARG A 72 8.12 -7.23 6.78
N LEU A 73 6.89 -6.77 7.01
CA LEU A 73 5.74 -7.65 7.26
C LEU A 73 5.16 -8.10 5.92
N ARG A 74 5.27 -9.39 5.60
CA ARG A 74 4.78 -9.98 4.36
C ARG A 74 3.63 -10.95 4.65
N PRO A 75 2.51 -10.87 3.92
CA PRO A 75 1.44 -11.86 4.02
C PRO A 75 1.79 -13.12 3.23
N TYR A 76 1.55 -14.28 3.83
CA TYR A 76 1.73 -15.60 3.23
C TYR A 76 0.46 -16.43 3.44
N PRO A 77 -0.04 -17.16 2.43
CA PRO A 77 -1.11 -18.13 2.63
C PRO A 77 -0.73 -19.18 3.68
N VAL A 78 -1.67 -19.55 4.56
CA VAL A 78 -1.46 -20.63 5.55
C VAL A 78 -0.99 -21.94 4.90
N SER A 79 -1.49 -22.25 3.71
CA SER A 79 -1.15 -23.46 2.95
C SER A 79 0.33 -23.55 2.52
N LEU A 80 1.08 -22.45 2.62
CA LEU A 80 2.52 -22.46 2.35
C LEU A 80 3.35 -22.95 3.53
N PHE A 81 2.79 -22.98 4.74
CA PHE A 81 3.53 -23.37 5.94
C PHE A 81 3.49 -24.88 6.16
N PRO A 82 4.58 -25.47 6.71
CA PRO A 82 4.57 -26.83 7.20
C PRO A 82 3.48 -27.04 8.26
N GLU A 83 2.95 -28.27 8.32
CA GLU A 83 1.89 -28.67 9.25
C GLU A 83 2.21 -28.32 10.73
N ALA A 84 3.46 -28.58 11.15
CA ALA A 84 3.92 -28.24 12.49
C ALA A 84 3.81 -26.74 12.84
N ILE A 85 3.90 -25.86 11.84
CA ILE A 85 3.75 -24.41 12.03
C ILE A 85 2.29 -24.01 11.96
N THR A 86 1.50 -24.61 11.06
CA THR A 86 0.05 -24.34 11.01
C THR A 86 -0.65 -24.76 12.29
N ASP A 87 -0.23 -25.86 12.90
CA ASP A 87 -0.75 -26.31 14.19
C ASP A 87 -0.39 -25.35 15.32
N ALA A 88 0.84 -24.82 15.32
CA ALA A 88 1.26 -23.82 16.29
C ALA A 88 0.47 -22.50 16.14
N ILE A 89 0.20 -22.08 14.89
CA ILE A 89 -0.64 -20.92 14.59
C ILE A 89 -2.08 -21.19 15.04
N ALA A 90 -2.64 -22.37 14.77
CA ALA A 90 -4.00 -22.74 15.15
C ALA A 90 -4.15 -22.81 16.67
N SER A 91 -3.18 -23.39 17.37
CA SER A 91 -3.12 -23.45 18.83
C SER A 91 -3.08 -22.05 19.44
N ARG A 92 -2.20 -21.17 18.93
CA ARG A 92 -2.16 -19.75 19.36
C ARG A 92 -3.42 -19.00 19.00
N ALA A 93 -4.01 -19.27 17.84
CA ALA A 93 -5.26 -18.66 17.47
C ALA A 93 -6.38 -19.05 18.42
N ALA A 94 -6.45 -20.30 18.88
CA ALA A 94 -7.49 -20.76 19.80
C ALA A 94 -7.52 -20.00 21.14
N GLU A 95 -6.40 -19.40 21.57
CA GLU A 95 -6.31 -18.52 22.75
C GLU A 95 -7.13 -17.22 22.59
N TYR A 96 -7.49 -16.86 21.36
CA TYR A 96 -8.27 -15.66 21.02
C TYR A 96 -9.66 -16.07 20.48
N PRO A 97 -10.64 -16.36 21.34
CA PRO A 97 -11.97 -16.78 20.90
C PRO A 97 -12.59 -15.69 20.01
N ARG A 98 -13.19 -16.13 18.90
CA ARG A 98 -13.86 -15.24 17.96
C ARG A 98 -15.03 -14.59 18.69
N ASN A 99 -15.04 -13.26 18.84
CA ASN A 99 -16.17 -12.58 19.44
C ASN A 99 -17.39 -12.67 18.49
N PRO A 100 -18.46 -13.42 18.85
CA PRO A 100 -19.62 -13.60 17.98
C PRO A 100 -20.46 -12.31 17.81
N GLU A 101 -20.26 -11.29 18.66
CA GLU A 101 -20.99 -10.02 18.61
C GLU A 101 -20.39 -8.97 17.65
N ARG A 102 -19.24 -9.26 17.03
CA ARG A 102 -18.76 -8.46 15.88
C ARG A 102 -19.58 -8.80 14.64
N LYS A 103 -20.88 -8.51 14.69
CA LYS A 103 -21.73 -8.43 13.49
C LYS A 103 -21.17 -7.32 12.62
N ARG A 104 -20.64 -7.73 11.47
CA ARG A 104 -20.39 -6.87 10.31
C ARG A 104 -21.62 -5.96 10.12
N PRO A 105 -21.46 -4.65 9.86
CA PRO A 105 -22.53 -3.91 9.19
C PRO A 105 -22.94 -4.72 7.96
N PRO A 106 -24.25 -4.92 7.68
CA PRO A 106 -24.65 -5.59 6.46
C PRO A 106 -23.93 -4.93 5.29
N ALA A 107 -23.35 -5.75 4.41
CA ALA A 107 -22.85 -5.24 3.14
C ALA A 107 -23.98 -4.38 2.53
N PRO A 108 -23.67 -3.18 1.97
CA PRO A 108 -24.68 -2.43 1.26
C PRO A 108 -25.36 -3.38 0.28
N ALA A 109 -26.69 -3.37 0.28
CA ALA A 109 -27.51 -4.27 -0.52
C ALA A 109 -26.93 -4.35 -1.95
N PRO A 110 -26.90 -5.53 -2.59
CA PRO A 110 -26.55 -5.60 -4.00
C PRO A 110 -27.42 -4.58 -4.72
N LYS A 111 -26.80 -3.55 -5.30
CA LYS A 111 -27.48 -2.66 -6.24
C LYS A 111 -28.20 -3.60 -7.21
N ALA A 112 -29.51 -3.38 -7.40
CA ALA A 112 -30.33 -4.17 -8.31
C ALA A 112 -29.51 -4.49 -9.56
N PRO A 113 -29.58 -5.73 -10.11
CA PRO A 113 -28.83 -6.08 -11.31
C PRO A 113 -29.11 -5.00 -12.34
N VAL A 114 -28.12 -4.15 -12.58
CA VAL A 114 -28.13 -3.24 -13.71
C VAL A 114 -28.33 -4.17 -14.89
N ALA A 115 -29.42 -3.97 -15.62
CA ALA A 115 -29.69 -4.70 -16.84
C ALA A 115 -28.37 -4.86 -17.58
N ALA A 116 -27.98 -6.11 -17.85
CA ALA A 116 -26.73 -6.41 -18.52
C ALA A 116 -26.58 -5.44 -19.69
N PRO A 117 -25.47 -4.68 -19.81
CA PRO A 117 -25.26 -3.88 -20.98
C PRO A 117 -25.36 -4.83 -22.18
N ASP A 118 -26.38 -4.59 -22.98
CA ASP A 118 -26.63 -5.28 -24.23
C ASP A 118 -25.33 -5.25 -25.04
N LYS A 119 -24.82 -6.44 -25.32
CA LYS A 119 -23.70 -6.71 -26.23
C LYS A 119 -22.37 -6.10 -25.80
N TYR A 120 -21.55 -6.92 -25.13
CA TYR A 120 -20.11 -6.73 -25.16
C TYR A 120 -19.66 -6.72 -26.62
N ASP A 121 -19.21 -5.57 -27.08
CA ASP A 121 -18.52 -5.44 -28.34
C ASP A 121 -17.14 -6.09 -28.15
N THR A 122 -17.07 -7.41 -28.35
CA THR A 122 -15.86 -8.25 -28.22
C THR A 122 -14.88 -8.00 -29.38
N SER A 123 -14.90 -6.81 -29.96
CA SER A 123 -13.93 -6.43 -30.98
C SER A 123 -12.56 -6.29 -30.32
N ALA A 124 -11.51 -6.76 -31.00
CA ALA A 124 -10.13 -6.63 -30.52
C ALA A 124 -9.75 -5.18 -30.15
N SER A 125 -10.41 -4.20 -30.79
CA SER A 125 -10.27 -2.77 -30.53
C SER A 125 -10.77 -2.35 -29.14
N ALA A 126 -11.92 -2.86 -28.70
CA ALA A 126 -12.49 -2.54 -27.39
C ALA A 126 -11.65 -3.14 -26.23
N VAL A 127 -11.12 -4.34 -26.43
CA VAL A 127 -10.22 -5.01 -25.47
C VAL A 127 -8.90 -4.26 -25.35
N ALA A 128 -8.29 -3.88 -26.48
CA ALA A 128 -7.05 -3.10 -26.50
C ALA A 128 -7.22 -1.73 -25.81
N SER A 129 -8.35 -1.06 -26.06
CA SER A 129 -8.65 0.25 -25.46
C SER A 129 -8.79 0.16 -23.93
N ARG A 130 -9.46 -0.89 -23.43
CA ARG A 130 -9.61 -1.12 -21.99
C ARG A 130 -8.28 -1.46 -21.32
N GLN A 131 -7.43 -2.24 -21.99
CA GLN A 131 -6.10 -2.57 -21.50
C GLN A 131 -5.20 -1.32 -21.43
N ALA A 132 -5.22 -0.48 -22.46
CA ALA A 132 -4.47 0.78 -22.47
C ALA A 132 -4.91 1.73 -21.34
N ALA A 133 -6.22 1.83 -21.08
CA ALA A 133 -6.75 2.63 -19.98
C ALA A 133 -6.30 2.11 -18.60
N LEU A 134 -6.26 0.79 -18.43
CA LEU A 134 -5.76 0.15 -17.21
C LEU A 134 -4.27 0.44 -17.01
N GLU A 135 -3.45 0.27 -18.04
CA GLU A 135 -2.01 0.54 -17.97
C GLU A 135 -1.72 2.01 -17.67
N ALA A 136 -2.48 2.94 -18.24
CA ALA A 136 -2.38 4.36 -17.92
C ALA A 136 -2.70 4.64 -16.45
N ALA A 137 -3.78 4.04 -15.91
CA ALA A 137 -4.14 4.20 -14.50
C ALA A 137 -3.09 3.61 -13.56
N ILE A 138 -2.48 2.47 -13.92
CA ILE A 138 -1.38 1.87 -13.17
C ILE A 138 -0.15 2.78 -13.19
N ALA A 139 0.21 3.34 -14.36
CA ALA A 139 1.34 4.24 -14.51
C ALA A 139 1.18 5.51 -13.67
N GLU A 140 -0.01 6.13 -13.68
CA GLU A 140 -0.33 7.29 -12.86
C GLU A 140 -0.22 6.98 -11.36
N LYS A 141 -0.74 5.83 -10.94
CA LYS A 141 -0.66 5.38 -9.54
C LYS A 141 0.77 5.12 -9.10
N ALA A 142 1.57 4.52 -9.99
CA ALA A 142 2.98 4.26 -9.77
C ALA A 142 3.79 5.57 -9.64
N ASP A 143 3.57 6.54 -10.52
CA ASP A 143 4.21 7.87 -10.44
C ASP A 143 3.93 8.54 -9.09
N ALA A 144 2.65 8.61 -8.70
CA ALA A 144 2.26 9.20 -7.41
C ALA A 144 2.90 8.48 -6.21
N ALA A 145 2.98 7.14 -6.26
CA ALA A 145 3.62 6.33 -5.23
C ALA A 145 5.13 6.62 -5.12
N ALA A 146 5.82 6.65 -6.26
CA ALA A 146 7.26 6.93 -6.35
C ALA A 146 7.58 8.33 -5.81
N ARG A 147 6.84 9.37 -6.24
CA ARG A 147 7.05 10.75 -5.76
C ARG A 147 6.90 10.85 -4.26
N ARG A 148 5.82 10.26 -3.72
CA ARG A 148 5.56 10.25 -2.28
C ARG A 148 6.67 9.53 -1.52
N HIS A 149 7.12 8.38 -2.01
CA HIS A 149 8.18 7.61 -1.37
C HIS A 149 9.50 8.38 -1.35
N LEU A 150 9.94 8.93 -2.49
CA LEU A 150 11.15 9.73 -2.57
C LEU A 150 11.09 11.01 -1.72
N ARG A 151 9.90 11.57 -1.51
CA ARG A 151 9.78 12.79 -0.71
C ARG A 151 9.83 12.54 0.79
N TYR A 152 9.27 11.43 1.27
CA TYR A 152 8.99 11.25 2.69
C TYR A 152 9.56 9.97 3.31
N SER A 153 9.89 8.96 2.51
CA SER A 153 10.26 7.63 3.01
C SER A 153 11.77 7.35 2.92
N ILE A 154 12.51 8.12 2.12
CA ILE A 154 13.95 7.95 1.99
C ILE A 154 14.70 8.59 3.17
N LYS A 155 15.63 7.84 3.77
CA LYS A 155 16.55 8.37 4.77
C LYS A 155 17.77 8.95 4.07
N ILE A 156 18.04 10.23 4.31
CA ILE A 156 19.16 10.95 3.71
C ILE A 156 20.07 11.48 4.81
N GLY A 157 21.35 11.11 4.74
CA GLY A 157 22.39 11.63 5.62
C GLY A 157 22.07 11.47 7.11
N SER A 158 22.24 12.56 7.85
CA SER A 158 22.00 12.65 9.30
C SER A 158 20.54 12.57 9.74
N GLY A 159 19.58 12.50 8.81
CA GLY A 159 18.14 12.42 9.09
C GLY A 159 17.41 13.77 9.08
N TYR A 160 18.12 14.89 8.96
CA TYR A 160 17.55 16.24 8.83
C TYR A 160 17.71 16.77 7.40
N ALA A 161 17.04 16.09 6.46
CA ALA A 161 17.04 16.49 5.06
C ALA A 161 15.62 16.79 4.58
N THR A 162 15.46 17.86 3.80
CA THR A 162 14.20 18.19 3.15
C THR A 162 14.35 18.01 1.65
N VAL A 163 13.55 17.13 1.06
CA VAL A 163 13.49 16.92 -0.39
C VAL A 163 12.70 18.06 -1.03
N THR A 164 13.36 18.84 -1.87
CA THR A 164 12.79 20.02 -2.52
C THR A 164 12.18 19.70 -3.87
N ASP A 165 12.81 18.79 -4.61
CA ASP A 165 12.42 18.46 -5.98
C ASP A 165 12.55 16.96 -6.23
N VAL A 166 11.62 16.43 -7.03
CA VAL A 166 11.56 15.01 -7.42
C VAL A 166 11.14 14.90 -8.87
N ASP A 167 11.99 14.29 -9.67
CA ASP A 167 11.78 13.95 -11.06
C ASP A 167 11.88 12.43 -11.25
N LEU A 168 11.07 11.88 -12.16
CA LEU A 168 10.87 10.45 -12.31
C LEU A 168 10.90 10.04 -13.78
N GLU A 169 11.64 8.96 -14.05
CA GLU A 169 11.66 8.25 -15.32
C GLU A 169 11.20 6.82 -15.09
N LEU A 170 9.90 6.56 -15.24
CA LEU A 170 9.29 5.24 -15.05
C LEU A 170 9.06 4.52 -16.39
N SER A 171 9.29 3.22 -16.40
CA SER A 171 8.97 2.34 -17.52
C SER A 171 7.47 1.99 -17.55
N ALA A 172 7.00 1.51 -18.70
CA ALA A 172 5.63 1.04 -18.84
C ALA A 172 5.33 -0.13 -17.87
N PRO A 173 4.09 -0.23 -17.34
CA PRO A 173 3.71 -1.33 -16.47
C PRO A 173 3.90 -2.69 -17.13
N LYS A 174 4.60 -3.61 -16.45
CA LYS A 174 4.80 -4.98 -16.91
C LYS A 174 4.04 -5.95 -16.01
N PRO A 175 3.23 -6.88 -16.54
CA PRO A 175 2.58 -7.88 -15.71
C PRO A 175 3.63 -8.78 -15.04
N VAL A 176 3.39 -9.15 -13.78
CA VAL A 176 4.28 -10.03 -13.03
C VAL A 176 3.96 -11.48 -13.38
N PRO A 177 4.94 -12.28 -13.89
CA PRO A 177 4.70 -13.67 -14.21
C PRO A 177 4.19 -14.47 -13.01
N GLY A 178 3.14 -15.27 -13.22
CA GLY A 178 2.54 -16.11 -12.18
C GLY A 178 1.56 -15.41 -11.23
N TRP A 179 1.29 -14.11 -11.41
CA TRP A 179 0.33 -13.36 -10.59
C TRP A 179 -0.62 -12.53 -11.47
N SER A 180 -1.84 -13.03 -11.65
CA SER A 180 -2.89 -12.29 -12.36
C SER A 180 -3.20 -10.97 -11.67
N GLY A 181 -3.28 -9.87 -12.44
CA GLY A 181 -3.61 -8.55 -11.92
C GLY A 181 -2.44 -7.81 -11.27
N ARG A 182 -1.26 -8.42 -11.10
CA ARG A 182 -0.09 -7.71 -10.56
C ARG A 182 0.77 -7.11 -11.65
N TYR A 183 1.19 -5.87 -11.42
CA TYR A 183 2.04 -5.12 -12.32
C TYR A 183 3.28 -4.62 -11.59
N ARG A 184 4.38 -4.62 -12.33
CA ARG A 184 5.67 -4.07 -11.93
C ARG A 184 5.98 -2.86 -12.80
N VAL A 185 6.30 -1.74 -12.15
CA VAL A 185 6.80 -0.53 -12.79
C VAL A 185 8.20 -0.28 -12.24
N THR A 186 9.19 -0.26 -13.12
CA THR A 186 10.59 0.04 -12.74
C THR A 186 11.03 1.36 -13.34
N GLY A 187 12.00 2.03 -12.74
CA GLY A 187 12.51 3.28 -13.28
C GLY A 187 13.61 3.90 -12.44
N SER A 188 13.91 5.15 -12.76
CA SER A 188 14.86 5.99 -12.02
C SER A 188 14.14 7.19 -11.44
N GLY A 189 14.45 7.53 -10.20
CA GLY A 189 14.01 8.77 -9.58
C GLY A 189 15.18 9.65 -9.22
N TYR A 190 15.11 10.90 -9.65
CA TYR A 190 16.08 11.95 -9.36
C TYR A 190 15.45 12.85 -8.32
N TYR A 191 16.18 13.16 -7.25
CA TYR A 191 15.67 14.05 -6.23
C TYR A 191 16.77 14.98 -5.73
N SER A 192 16.33 16.18 -5.38
CA SER A 192 17.20 17.20 -4.80
C SER A 192 16.77 17.46 -3.37
N TYR A 193 17.74 17.63 -2.48
CA TYR A 193 17.47 17.87 -1.06
C TYR A 193 18.45 18.88 -0.45
N TYR A 194 17.98 19.54 0.60
CA TYR A 194 18.81 20.30 1.53
C TYR A 194 19.07 19.47 2.77
N GLU A 195 20.34 19.39 3.19
CA GLU A 195 20.71 18.87 4.50
C GLU A 195 20.96 20.05 5.45
N SER A 196 20.33 20.04 6.62
CA SER A 196 20.45 21.13 7.59
C SER A 196 21.86 21.28 8.15
N VAL A 197 22.64 20.19 8.14
CA VAL A 197 24.04 20.15 8.58
C VAL A 197 24.93 20.33 7.34
N GLY A 198 25.39 21.56 7.09
CA GLY A 198 26.40 21.85 6.07
C GLY A 198 25.94 22.63 4.83
N SER A 199 24.72 23.18 4.82
CA SER A 199 24.25 24.18 3.84
C SER A 199 24.38 23.77 2.37
N ALA A 200 24.40 22.47 2.07
CA ALA A 200 24.69 21.98 0.72
C ALA A 200 23.42 21.44 0.05
N PHE A 201 23.05 22.04 -1.08
CA PHE A 201 22.08 21.47 -2.01
C PHE A 201 22.73 20.28 -2.73
N ARG A 202 22.08 19.12 -2.67
CA ARG A 202 22.58 17.90 -3.31
C ARG A 202 21.50 17.27 -4.17
N ARG A 203 21.91 16.75 -5.33
CA ARG A 203 21.08 15.94 -6.22
C ARG A 203 21.53 14.49 -6.18
N ARG A 204 20.59 13.55 -6.15
CA ARG A 204 20.83 12.11 -6.13
C ARG A 204 19.88 11.40 -7.09
N THR A 205 20.29 10.19 -7.47
CA THR A 205 19.50 9.28 -8.29
C THR A 205 19.34 7.96 -7.55
N ARG A 206 18.16 7.35 -7.66
CA ARG A 206 17.86 6.00 -7.16
C ARG A 206 17.04 5.25 -8.19
N GLY A 207 17.36 3.97 -8.40
CA GLY A 207 16.41 3.10 -9.08
C GLY A 207 15.21 2.83 -8.18
N ILE A 208 14.03 2.80 -8.78
CA ILE A 208 12.75 2.59 -8.13
C ILE A 208 12.10 1.37 -8.78
N GLU A 209 11.57 0.48 -7.95
CA GLU A 209 10.66 -0.59 -8.36
C GLU A 209 9.37 -0.47 -7.57
N ILE A 210 8.24 -0.49 -8.27
CA ILE A 210 6.91 -0.42 -7.68
C ILE A 210 6.15 -1.66 -8.11
N THR A 211 5.60 -2.36 -7.14
CA THR A 211 4.69 -3.48 -7.38
C THR A 211 3.28 -3.06 -7.00
N LEU A 212 2.34 -3.20 -7.93
CA LEU A 212 0.95 -2.83 -7.76
C LEU A 212 0.04 -4.05 -8.00
N ASP A 213 -1.11 -4.07 -7.32
CA ASP A 213 -2.22 -4.97 -7.59
C ASP A 213 -3.34 -4.18 -8.28
N ALA A 214 -3.67 -4.57 -9.50
CA ALA A 214 -4.75 -4.05 -10.30
C ALA A 214 -5.80 -5.13 -10.62
N SER A 215 -5.94 -6.12 -9.74
CA SER A 215 -7.02 -7.14 -9.82
C SER A 215 -8.41 -6.50 -9.84
N ASN A 216 -8.56 -5.32 -9.21
CA ASN A 216 -9.72 -4.45 -9.38
C ASN A 216 -9.27 -3.14 -10.08
N PRO A 217 -9.73 -2.87 -11.31
CA PRO A 217 -9.34 -1.66 -12.05
C PRO A 217 -9.78 -0.35 -11.37
N GLU A 218 -10.81 -0.39 -10.53
CA GLU A 218 -11.28 0.78 -9.77
C GLU A 218 -10.47 1.02 -8.48
N GLN A 219 -9.71 0.01 -8.04
CA GLN A 219 -8.98 0.03 -6.77
C GLN A 219 -7.59 -0.58 -6.94
N ILE A 220 -6.71 0.18 -7.60
CA ILE A 220 -5.29 -0.18 -7.74
C ILE A 220 -4.58 0.03 -6.40
N GLU A 221 -4.06 -1.06 -5.83
CA GLU A 221 -3.33 -1.08 -4.57
C GLU A 221 -1.81 -1.07 -4.82
N ILE A 222 -1.08 -0.28 -4.03
CA ILE A 222 0.38 -0.29 -4.06
C ILE A 222 0.85 -1.33 -3.05
N LEU A 223 1.45 -2.41 -3.54
CA LEU A 223 1.93 -3.51 -2.71
C LEU A 223 3.32 -3.23 -2.13
N ASP A 224 4.21 -2.68 -2.94
CA ASP A 224 5.58 -2.34 -2.51
C ASP A 224 6.15 -1.19 -3.34
N VAL A 225 7.03 -0.42 -2.71
CA VAL A 225 7.87 0.61 -3.35
C VAL A 225 9.29 0.42 -2.83
N GLU A 226 10.15 -0.13 -3.68
CA GLU A 226 11.54 -0.38 -3.37
C GLU A 226 12.44 0.65 -4.03
N THR A 227 13.39 1.19 -3.25
CA THR A 227 14.41 2.12 -3.73
C THR A 227 15.79 1.55 -3.41
N ASN A 228 16.16 0.41 -3.99
CA ASN A 228 17.38 -0.31 -3.62
C ASN A 228 18.29 -0.69 -4.78
N TRP A 229 18.28 0.11 -5.84
CA TRP A 229 19.35 0.07 -6.83
C TRP A 229 20.49 0.95 -6.32
N GLY A 230 21.51 0.28 -5.78
CA GLY A 230 22.81 0.86 -5.57
C GLY A 230 23.35 1.37 -6.90
N SER A 231 23.92 2.57 -6.86
CA SER A 231 24.74 3.16 -7.91
C SER A 231 25.85 2.19 -8.32
N SER A 232 25.69 1.53 -9.46
CA SER A 232 26.80 0.97 -10.25
C SER A 232 26.63 1.39 -11.70
N TRP A 233 26.59 2.70 -11.92
CA TRP A 233 26.96 3.29 -13.20
C TRP A 233 27.97 4.39 -12.89
N ASN A 234 29.19 4.12 -13.33
CA ASN A 234 30.49 4.78 -13.09
C ASN A 234 31.19 4.43 -11.78
#